data_AF-A0A1A2ZWB2-F1
#
_entry.id   AF-A0A1A2ZWB2-F1
#
_cell.length_a   1.000
_cell.length_b   1.000
_cell.length_c   1.000
_cell.angle_alpha   90.00
_cell.angle_beta   90.00
_cell.angle_gamma   90.00
#
_symmetry.space_group_name_H-M   'P 1'
#
loop_
_entity.id
_entity.type
_entity.pdbx_description
1 polymer ?
#
loop_
_entity_poly.entity_id
_entity_poly.type
_entity_poly.pdbx_seq_one_letter_code
_entity_poly.pdbx_strand_id
1 'polypeptide(L)'
;MSFIIVAPETLASVSSDLASIGSRISEATAAVVGPTTHLTAAAADEVSAAVATLFGSHGQTYQALSARASTFHREFVQALAVSGSSYAAAAPTLQSVVDQTGAIPICRTIQQANESLLNRFTHAVGRLERPLVPVGCRRR
;
A
#
# COMPACT_ATOMS: atom_id res chain seq x y z
N MET A 1 33.11 -8.69 -6.18
CA MET A 1 31.71 -9.04 -6.51
C MET A 1 30.83 -8.66 -5.33
N SER A 2 29.68 -8.04 -5.55
CA SER A 2 28.72 -7.70 -4.49
C SER A 2 27.73 -8.85 -4.34
N PHE A 3 27.64 -9.42 -3.14
CA PHE A 3 26.62 -10.41 -2.79
C PHE A 3 25.50 -9.70 -2.06
N ILE A 4 24.26 -9.93 -2.48
CA ILE A 4 23.07 -9.48 -1.75
C ILE A 4 22.69 -10.59 -0.78
N ILE A 5 22.74 -10.29 0.52
CA ILE A 5 22.24 -11.17 1.58
C ILE A 5 20.81 -10.73 1.87
N VAL A 6 19.86 -11.65 1.72
CA VAL A 6 18.47 -11.46 2.14
C VAL A 6 18.20 -12.39 3.31
N ALA A 7 17.51 -11.89 4.34
CA ALA A 7 17.01 -12.65 5.48
C ALA A 7 15.49 -12.83 5.33
N PRO A 8 15.01 -13.96 4.77
CA PRO A 8 13.59 -14.19 4.50
C PRO A 8 12.70 -14.11 5.75
N GLU A 9 13.22 -14.54 6.90
CA GLU A 9 12.58 -14.46 8.21
C GLU A 9 12.29 -13.01 8.63
N THR A 10 13.21 -12.09 8.32
CA THR A 10 13.03 -10.66 8.56
C THR A 10 11.92 -10.10 7.67
N LEU A 11 11.83 -10.51 6.41
CA LEU A 11 10.75 -10.10 5.50
C LEU A 11 9.38 -10.62 5.95
N ALA A 12 9.32 -11.84 6.50
CA ALA A 12 8.10 -12.38 7.09
C ALA A 12 7.67 -11.58 8.32
N SER A 13 8.60 -11.26 9.23
CA SER A 13 8.33 -10.41 10.40
C SER A 13 7.80 -9.04 9.99
N VAL A 14 8.50 -8.36 9.08
CA VAL A 14 8.11 -7.03 8.58
C VAL A 14 6.73 -7.07 7.93
N SER A 15 6.41 -8.13 7.18
CA SER A 15 5.07 -8.29 6.58
C SER A 15 3.97 -8.39 7.65
N SER A 16 4.23 -9.13 8.74
CA SER A 16 3.31 -9.23 9.88
C SER A 16 3.15 -7.88 10.60
N ASP A 17 4.25 -7.18 10.87
CA ASP A 17 4.21 -5.88 11.52
C ASP A 17 3.44 -4.84 10.69
N LEU A 18 3.68 -4.82 9.38
CA LEU A 18 2.94 -3.96 8.45
C LEU A 18 1.46 -4.32 8.38
N ALA A 19 1.10 -5.60 8.42
CA ALA A 19 -0.31 -6.02 8.49
C ALA A 19 -0.98 -5.46 9.76
N SER A 20 -0.30 -5.55 10.91
CA SER A 20 -0.78 -5.01 12.19
C SER A 20 -0.95 -3.48 12.15
N ILE A 21 0.05 -2.76 11.62
CA ILE A 21 -0.04 -1.30 11.42
C ILE A 21 -1.23 -0.94 10.52
N GLY A 22 -1.41 -1.66 9.41
CA GLY A 22 -2.53 -1.45 8.49
C GLY A 22 -3.90 -1.65 9.14
N SER A 23 -4.04 -2.65 10.01
CA SER A 23 -5.27 -2.87 10.80
C SER A 23 -5.54 -1.69 11.72
N ARG A 24 -4.54 -1.27 12.51
CA ARG A 24 -4.68 -0.15 13.46
C ARG A 24 -5.03 1.16 12.76
N ILE A 25 -4.44 1.42 11.60
CA ILE A 25 -4.80 2.60 10.79
C ILE A 25 -6.25 2.49 10.30
N SER A 26 -6.67 1.32 9.80
CA SER A 26 -8.03 1.11 9.30
C SER A 26 -9.07 1.29 10.42
N GLU A 27 -8.78 0.79 11.62
CA GLU A 27 -9.61 0.98 12.82
C GLU A 27 -9.69 2.46 13.22
N ALA A 28 -8.56 3.17 13.25
CA ALA A 28 -8.52 4.59 13.56
C ALA A 28 -9.30 5.43 12.53
N THR A 29 -9.14 5.13 11.24
CA THR A 29 -9.87 5.78 10.15
C THR A 29 -11.38 5.54 10.28
N ALA A 30 -11.80 4.32 10.62
CA ALA A 30 -13.20 3.98 10.85
C ALA A 30 -13.81 4.71 12.05
N ALA A 31 -13.04 4.84 13.15
CA ALA A 31 -13.48 5.52 14.37
C ALA A 31 -13.80 7.00 14.15
N VAL A 32 -13.15 7.65 13.17
CA VAL A 32 -13.34 9.08 12.89
C VAL A 32 -14.35 9.37 11.77
N VAL A 33 -14.98 8.36 11.15
CA VAL A 33 -15.97 8.56 10.08
C VAL A 33 -17.08 9.50 10.55
N GLY A 34 -17.75 9.15 11.64
CA GLY A 34 -18.84 9.94 12.21
C GLY A 34 -18.46 11.42 12.47
N PRO A 35 -17.49 11.68 13.37
CA PRO A 35 -17.16 13.05 13.78
C PRO A 35 -16.56 13.92 12.66
N THR A 36 -16.00 13.34 11.59
CA THR A 36 -15.40 14.12 10.49
C THR A 36 -16.34 14.31 9.30
N THR A 37 -17.42 13.54 9.19
CA THR A 37 -18.39 13.64 8.07
C THR A 37 -19.71 14.27 8.47
N HIS A 38 -20.06 14.25 9.76
CA HIS A 38 -21.30 14.78 10.32
C HIS A 38 -21.04 15.96 11.26
N LEU A 39 -20.30 16.97 10.80
CA LEU A 39 -20.09 18.20 11.57
C LEU A 39 -21.39 19.00 11.69
N THR A 40 -21.66 19.47 12.89
CA THR A 40 -22.74 20.43 13.17
C THR A 40 -22.20 21.84 13.02
N ALA A 41 -23.01 22.76 12.47
CA ALA A 41 -22.65 24.17 12.38
C ALA A 41 -22.43 24.78 13.78
N ALA A 42 -21.39 25.60 13.93
CA ALA A 42 -21.06 26.24 15.21
C ALA A 42 -22.12 27.26 15.65
N ALA A 43 -22.79 27.90 14.69
CA ALA A 43 -23.90 28.82 14.90
C ALA A 43 -24.91 28.69 13.74
N ALA A 44 -26.06 29.37 13.86
CA ALA A 44 -27.17 29.30 12.91
C ALA A 44 -26.96 30.14 11.63
N ASP A 45 -25.80 30.77 11.47
CA ASP A 45 -25.49 31.58 10.31
C ASP A 45 -25.02 30.74 9.10
N GLU A 46 -25.15 31.33 7.92
CA GLU A 46 -24.82 30.66 6.65
C GLU A 46 -23.32 30.33 6.53
N VAL A 47 -22.44 31.10 7.17
CA VAL A 47 -20.99 30.84 7.13
C VAL A 47 -20.67 29.59 7.96
N SER A 48 -21.21 29.49 9.17
CA SER A 48 -21.09 28.30 10.02
C SER A 48 -21.63 27.03 9.34
N ALA A 49 -22.78 27.14 8.65
CA ALA A 49 -23.35 26.04 7.88
C ALA A 49 -22.46 25.63 6.68
N ALA A 50 -21.93 26.61 5.95
CA ALA A 50 -21.02 26.38 4.82
C ALA A 50 -19.71 25.72 5.27
N VAL A 51 -19.13 26.16 6.40
CA VAL A 51 -17.90 25.59 6.97
C VAL A 51 -18.13 24.13 7.42
N ALA A 52 -19.24 23.85 8.13
CA ALA A 52 -19.57 22.48 8.52
C ALA A 52 -19.73 21.56 7.29
N THR A 53 -20.39 22.05 6.24
CA THR A 53 -20.56 21.34 4.96
C THR A 53 -19.21 21.08 4.27
N LEU A 54 -18.34 22.08 4.23
CA LEU A 54 -17.00 21.96 3.63
C LEU A 54 -16.20 20.85 4.33
N PHE A 55 -16.09 20.89 5.65
CA PHE A 55 -15.34 19.87 6.39
C PHE A 55 -16.00 18.49 6.31
N GLY A 56 -17.33 18.39 6.33
CA GLY A 56 -18.03 17.12 6.12
C GLY A 56 -17.73 16.50 4.76
N SER A 57 -17.72 17.31 3.69
CA SER A 57 -17.36 16.86 2.34
C SER A 57 -15.88 16.45 2.23
N HIS A 58 -15.00 17.16 2.94
CA HIS A 58 -13.59 16.81 3.05
C HIS A 58 -13.41 15.46 3.77
N GLY A 59 -14.12 15.24 4.88
CA GLY A 59 -14.14 13.97 5.60
C GLY A 59 -14.57 12.81 4.70
N GLN A 60 -15.62 12.99 3.89
CA GLN A 60 -16.07 11.95 2.94
C GLN A 60 -14.99 11.62 1.89
N THR A 61 -14.31 12.64 1.38
CA THR A 61 -13.21 12.46 0.42
C THR A 61 -12.03 11.73 1.06
N TYR A 62 -11.67 12.10 2.29
CA TYR A 62 -10.63 11.42 3.06
C TYR A 62 -10.95 9.94 3.30
N GLN A 63 -12.20 9.61 3.63
CA GLN A 63 -12.62 8.22 3.82
C GLN A 63 -12.53 7.40 2.53
N ALA A 64 -12.96 7.98 1.40
CA ALA A 64 -12.83 7.34 0.09
C ALA A 64 -11.37 7.09 -0.31
N LEU A 65 -10.47 8.04 -0.03
CA LEU A 65 -9.03 7.88 -0.26
C LEU A 65 -8.43 6.81 0.67
N SER A 66 -8.79 6.83 1.95
CA SER A 66 -8.27 5.89 2.94
C SER A 66 -8.65 4.44 2.63
N ALA A 67 -9.84 4.21 2.07
CA ALA A 67 -10.24 2.89 1.58
C ALA A 67 -9.35 2.39 0.42
N ARG A 68 -8.97 3.28 -0.50
CA ARG A 68 -8.04 2.95 -1.60
C ARG A 68 -6.64 2.66 -1.06
N ALA A 69 -6.17 3.47 -0.12
CA ALA A 69 -4.88 3.28 0.53
C ALA A 69 -4.82 1.96 1.32
N SER A 70 -5.88 1.59 2.04
CA SER A 70 -5.97 0.31 2.76
C SER A 70 -5.90 -0.90 1.81
N THR A 71 -6.52 -0.79 0.63
CA THR A 71 -6.44 -1.84 -0.39
C THR A 71 -5.02 -1.98 -0.95
N PHE A 72 -4.39 -0.84 -1.29
CA PHE A 72 -2.99 -0.83 -1.74
C PHE A 72 -2.05 -1.42 -0.68
N HIS A 73 -2.20 -1.02 0.59
CA HIS A 73 -1.39 -1.52 1.70
C HIS A 73 -1.47 -3.04 1.81
N ARG A 74 -2.68 -3.62 1.67
CA ARG A 74 -2.87 -5.07 1.70
C ARG A 74 -2.17 -5.77 0.54
N GLU A 75 -2.27 -5.22 -0.67
CA GLU A 75 -1.56 -5.74 -1.85
C GLU A 75 -0.04 -5.67 -1.66
N PHE A 76 0.47 -4.59 -1.06
CA PHE A 76 1.88 -4.40 -0.75
C PHE A 76 2.39 -5.43 0.26
N VAL A 77 1.68 -5.62 1.38
CA VAL A 77 2.05 -6.61 2.40
C VAL A 77 2.00 -8.03 1.84
N GLN A 78 0.99 -8.36 1.04
CA GLN A 78 0.90 -9.66 0.37
C GLN A 78 2.08 -9.89 -0.57
N ALA A 79 2.44 -8.87 -1.37
CA ALA A 79 3.57 -8.93 -2.28
C ALA A 79 4.89 -9.14 -1.51
N LEU A 80 5.10 -8.43 -0.40
CA LEU A 80 6.28 -8.57 0.45
C LEU A 80 6.42 -9.99 1.03
N ALA A 81 5.32 -10.57 1.52
CA ALA A 81 5.31 -11.92 2.08
C ALA A 81 5.62 -12.99 1.00
N VAL A 82 5.08 -12.83 -0.21
CA VAL A 82 5.37 -13.70 -1.36
C VAL A 82 6.85 -13.60 -1.76
N SER A 83 7.43 -12.39 -1.79
CA SER A 83 8.85 -12.20 -2.04
C SER A 83 9.71 -12.90 -1.00
N GLY A 84 9.41 -12.71 0.29
CA GLY A 84 10.13 -13.37 1.38
C GLY A 84 10.13 -14.89 1.23
N SER A 85 8.96 -15.48 0.94
CA SER A 85 8.83 -16.92 0.69
C SER A 85 9.63 -17.38 -0.53
N SER A 86 9.70 -16.55 -1.58
CA SER A 86 10.47 -16.84 -2.80
C SER A 86 11.98 -16.82 -2.54
N TYR A 87 12.46 -15.87 -1.72
CA TYR A 87 13.85 -15.84 -1.28
C TYR A 87 14.21 -17.04 -0.39
N ALA A 88 13.32 -17.44 0.53
CA ALA A 88 13.52 -18.63 1.36
C ALA A 88 13.65 -19.92 0.51
N ALA A 89 12.81 -20.07 -0.53
CA ALA A 89 12.87 -21.22 -1.44
C ALA A 89 14.14 -21.23 -2.31
N ALA A 90 14.67 -20.05 -2.67
CA ALA A 90 15.87 -19.94 -3.49
C ALA A 90 17.15 -20.30 -2.71
N ALA A 91 17.24 -20.00 -1.41
CA ALA A 91 18.44 -20.19 -0.60
C ALA A 91 19.05 -21.62 -0.62
N PRO A 92 18.30 -22.72 -0.39
CA PRO A 92 18.85 -24.07 -0.46
C PRO A 92 19.20 -24.49 -1.89
N THR A 93 18.47 -23.97 -2.88
CA THR A 93 18.73 -24.22 -4.30
C THR A 93 20.04 -23.57 -4.75
N LEU A 94 20.34 -22.37 -4.25
CA LEU A 94 21.62 -21.68 -4.48
C LEU A 94 22.80 -22.47 -3.90
N GLN A 95 22.65 -23.07 -2.72
CA GLN A 95 23.68 -23.93 -2.12
C GLN A 95 23.97 -25.15 -3.02
N SER A 96 22.92 -25.86 -3.45
CA SER A 96 23.07 -27.01 -4.36
C SER A 96 23.59 -26.66 -5.77
N VAL A 97 23.34 -25.44 -6.25
CA VAL A 97 23.80 -24.97 -7.57
C VAL A 97 25.23 -24.45 -7.54
N VAL A 98 25.67 -23.83 -6.44
CA VAL A 98 27.09 -23.57 -6.16
C VAL A 98 27.89 -24.88 -6.20
N ASP A 99 27.30 -25.96 -5.70
CA ASP A 99 27.93 -27.27 -5.64
C ASP A 99 27.94 -28.02 -7.00
N GLN A 100 27.11 -27.62 -7.99
CA GLN A 100 26.90 -28.44 -9.20
C GLN A 100 27.20 -27.78 -10.55
N THR A 101 26.87 -26.52 -10.83
CA THR A 101 26.99 -25.98 -12.22
C THR A 101 26.86 -24.45 -12.27
N GLY A 102 27.65 -23.77 -13.12
CA GLY A 102 27.66 -22.30 -13.26
C GLY A 102 26.29 -21.60 -13.43
N ALA A 103 25.75 -21.10 -12.31
CA ALA A 103 25.10 -19.81 -12.02
C ALA A 103 23.97 -19.17 -12.88
N ILE A 104 23.57 -19.68 -14.06
CA ILE A 104 22.73 -18.90 -14.99
C ILE A 104 21.19 -18.95 -14.77
N PRO A 105 20.54 -20.08 -14.43
CA PRO A 105 19.07 -20.18 -14.53
C PRO A 105 18.28 -19.53 -13.38
N ILE A 106 18.78 -19.54 -12.14
CA ILE A 106 18.04 -19.07 -10.96
C ILE A 106 18.05 -17.55 -10.84
N CYS A 107 19.15 -16.89 -11.21
CA CYS A 107 19.27 -15.43 -11.19
C CYS A 107 18.18 -14.76 -12.05
N ARG A 108 17.81 -15.39 -13.18
CA ARG A 108 16.74 -14.91 -14.08
C ARG A 108 15.35 -14.97 -13.43
N THR A 109 15.09 -15.97 -12.60
CA THR A 109 13.78 -16.17 -11.94
C THR A 109 13.57 -15.15 -10.83
N ILE A 110 14.60 -14.90 -10.01
CA ILE A 110 14.59 -13.87 -8.97
C ILE A 110 14.48 -12.48 -9.59
N GLN A 111 15.21 -12.21 -10.68
CA GLN A 111 15.10 -10.93 -11.40
C GLN A 111 13.68 -10.70 -11.94
N GLN A 112 13.05 -11.71 -12.56
CA GLN A 112 11.66 -11.59 -13.03
C GLN A 112 10.66 -11.33 -11.90
N ALA A 113 10.82 -12.00 -10.76
CA ALA A 113 9.97 -11.77 -9.60
C ALA A 113 10.07 -10.31 -9.11
N ASN A 114 11.30 -9.80 -8.97
CA ASN A 114 11.58 -8.42 -8.56
C ASN A 114 11.03 -7.38 -9.53
N GLU A 115 11.23 -7.55 -10.85
CA GLU A 115 10.66 -6.66 -11.86
C GLU A 115 9.13 -6.66 -11.83
N SER A 116 8.51 -7.82 -11.62
CA SER A 116 7.04 -7.92 -11.53
C SER A 116 6.49 -7.16 -10.32
N LEU A 117 7.21 -7.19 -9.19
CA LEU A 117 6.85 -6.47 -7.97
C LEU A 117 6.98 -4.97 -8.16
N LEU A 118 8.09 -4.53 -8.76
CA LEU A 118 8.36 -3.14 -9.04
C LEU A 118 7.31 -2.55 -9.99
N ASN A 119 6.95 -3.27 -11.06
CA ASN A 119 5.89 -2.84 -11.98
C ASN A 119 4.52 -2.73 -11.32
N ARG A 120 4.15 -3.70 -10.46
CA ARG A 120 2.87 -3.64 -9.72
C ARG A 120 2.83 -2.46 -8.75
N PHE A 121 3.93 -2.23 -8.03
CA PHE A 121 4.06 -1.09 -7.12
C PHE A 121 3.92 0.24 -7.86
N THR A 122 4.67 0.43 -8.95
CA THR A 122 4.62 1.63 -9.79
C THR A 122 3.21 1.88 -10.33
N HIS A 123 2.52 0.84 -10.80
CA HIS A 123 1.13 0.97 -11.25
C HIS A 123 0.16 1.36 -10.13
N ALA A 124 0.34 0.81 -8.93
CA ALA A 124 -0.55 1.09 -7.81
C ALA A 124 -0.33 2.49 -7.22
N VAL A 125 0.93 2.94 -7.12
CA VAL A 125 1.26 4.33 -6.77
C VAL A 125 0.70 5.30 -7.79
N GLY A 126 0.85 5.02 -9.09
CA GLY A 126 0.25 5.85 -10.15
C GLY A 126 -1.29 5.91 -10.11
N ARG A 127 -1.96 4.91 -9.51
CA ARG A 127 -3.43 4.97 -9.24
C ARG A 127 -3.77 5.86 -8.05
N LEU A 128 -2.90 5.94 -7.05
CA LEU A 128 -3.06 6.82 -5.88
C LEU A 128 -2.80 8.29 -6.23
N GLU A 129 -1.89 8.56 -7.17
CA GLU A 129 -1.58 9.92 -7.65
C GLU A 129 -2.64 10.49 -8.62
N ARG A 130 -3.60 9.68 -9.07
CA ARG A 130 -4.70 10.18 -9.91
C ARG A 130 -5.68 11.01 -9.06
N PRO A 131 -6.05 12.22 -9.52
CA PRO A 131 -7.03 13.04 -8.83
C PRO A 131 -8.33 12.26 -8.57
N LEU A 132 -8.84 12.34 -7.33
CA LEU A 132 -10.11 11.73 -6.91
C LEU A 132 -11.34 12.39 -7.56
N VAL A 133 -11.15 13.52 -8.25
CA VAL A 133 -12.20 14.40 -8.73
C VAL A 133 -12.40 14.19 -10.23
N PRO A 134 -13.63 13.93 -10.72
CA PRO A 134 -13.92 14.13 -12.13
C PRO A 134 -13.74 15.63 -12.41
N VAL A 135 -12.82 15.98 -13.31
CA VAL A 135 -12.61 17.36 -13.76
C VAL A 135 -13.85 17.81 -14.53
N GLY A 136 -14.89 18.18 -13.79
CA GLY A 136 -16.19 18.60 -14.26
C GLY A 136 -16.43 20.07 -13.96
N CYS A 137 -15.43 20.94 -14.13
CA CYS A 137 -15.67 22.38 -14.23
C CYS A 137 -16.03 22.71 -15.68
N ARG A 138 -17.28 22.47 -16.05
CA ARG A 138 -17.88 23.06 -17.25
C ARG A 138 -18.02 24.56 -17.00
N ARG A 139 -17.13 25.36 -17.60
CA ARG A 139 -17.27 26.83 -17.63
C ARG A 139 -18.66 27.18 -18.15
N ARG A 140 -19.40 27.98 -17.39
CA ARG A 140 -20.38 28.93 -17.94
C ARG A 140 -19.74 30.30 -17.94
#